data_AF-A0A0R1Y4A9-F1
#
_entry.id   AF-A0A0R1Y4A9-F1
#
_cell.length_a   1.000
_cell.length_b   1.000
_cell.length_c   1.000
_cell.angle_alpha   90.00
_cell.angle_beta   90.00
_cell.angle_gamma   90.00
#
_symmetry.space_group_name_H-M   'P 1'
#
loop_
_entity.id
_entity.type
_entity.pdbx_description
1 polymer ?
#
loop_
_entity_poly.entity_id
_entity_poly.type
_entity_poly.pdbx_seq_one_letter_code
_entity_poly.pdbx_strand_id
1 'polypeptide(L)'
;MTIEELEKRLKKIDDRLYIDKSDDETEIMWKDWSTDNFDWNVYYFGHFDSALPDEIKAKKDQISDLVKEYEATNKIQSSNSFKRYTDHLADVLLEKNEAYGDSFTKSVDQFGNTVIAIRLSDKFNRICSLIGKDELKENDESLQDTLLDMAGYSILALKYLKELIND
;
A
#
# COMPACT_ATOMS: atom_id res chain seq x y z
N MET A 1 -0.50 21.65 -4.02
CA MET A 1 -0.36 22.11 -2.65
C MET A 1 0.38 21.02 -1.89
N THR A 2 1.48 21.33 -1.21
CA THR A 2 2.18 20.31 -0.39
C THR A 2 1.39 20.02 0.88
N ILE A 3 1.74 18.94 1.58
CA ILE A 3 1.10 18.59 2.85
C ILE A 3 1.36 19.64 3.94
N GLU A 4 2.55 20.28 3.95
CA GLU A 4 2.85 21.37 4.90
C GLU A 4 2.02 22.62 4.61
N GLU A 5 1.79 22.94 3.34
CA GLU A 5 0.96 24.09 2.96
C GLU A 5 -0.53 23.82 3.26
N LEU A 6 -0.99 22.58 3.10
CA LEU A 6 -2.33 22.16 3.54
C LEU A 6 -2.48 22.36 5.05
N GLU A 7 -1.55 21.83 5.86
CA GLU A 7 -1.59 21.94 7.32
C GLU A 7 -1.59 23.39 7.79
N LYS A 8 -0.75 24.24 7.18
CA LYS A 8 -0.69 25.67 7.49
C LYS A 8 -2.00 26.40 7.17
N ARG A 9 -2.69 26.02 6.10
CA ARG A 9 -3.98 26.63 5.71
C ARG A 9 -5.13 26.10 6.58
N LEU A 10 -5.11 24.83 6.98
CA LEU A 10 -6.02 24.27 7.97
C LEU A 10 -5.91 25.01 9.32
N LYS A 11 -4.69 25.26 9.80
CA LYS A 11 -4.45 26.03 11.04
C LYS A 11 -4.93 27.48 11.00
N LYS A 12 -5.15 28.05 9.81
CA LYS A 12 -5.78 29.38 9.66
C LYS A 12 -7.30 29.33 9.76
N ILE A 13 -7.91 28.18 9.45
CA ILE A 13 -9.35 27.94 9.59
C ILE A 13 -9.69 27.66 11.07
N ASP A 14 -8.87 26.85 11.73
CA ASP A 14 -8.92 26.58 13.16
C ASP A 14 -7.53 26.08 13.61
N ASP A 15 -6.94 26.68 14.64
CA ASP A 15 -5.59 26.35 15.11
C ASP A 15 -5.49 24.94 15.71
N ARG A 16 -6.63 24.30 15.98
CA ARG A 16 -6.75 22.93 16.47
C ARG A 16 -6.81 21.89 15.36
N LEU A 17 -6.93 22.31 14.10
CA LEU A 17 -6.84 21.41 12.95
C LEU A 17 -5.39 21.03 12.69
N TYR A 18 -5.15 19.74 12.48
CA TYR A 18 -3.85 19.21 12.13
C TYR A 18 -3.99 18.01 11.19
N ILE A 19 -2.87 17.60 10.61
CA ILE A 19 -2.79 16.41 9.78
C ILE A 19 -2.12 15.32 10.61
N ASP A 20 -2.80 14.20 10.79
CA ASP A 20 -2.16 13.01 11.33
C ASP A 20 -1.34 12.33 10.24
N LYS A 21 -0.13 11.93 10.63
CA LYS A 21 0.84 11.24 9.78
C LYS A 21 1.13 9.82 10.28
N SER A 22 0.34 9.33 11.25
CA SER A 22 0.38 7.93 11.66
C SER A 22 -0.20 7.07 10.55
N ASP A 23 0.65 6.24 9.94
CA ASP A 23 0.35 5.26 8.91
C ASP A 23 0.04 5.80 7.51
N ASP A 24 -0.02 4.90 6.52
CA ASP A 24 -0.03 5.12 5.06
C ASP A 24 -1.18 6.02 4.50
N GLU A 25 -1.94 6.70 5.37
CA GLU A 25 -3.07 7.55 5.05
C GLU A 25 -2.90 8.97 5.64
N THR A 26 -3.40 9.98 4.93
CA THR A 26 -3.36 11.38 5.38
C THR A 26 -4.73 11.74 5.94
N GLU A 27 -4.85 11.79 7.28
CA GLU A 27 -6.10 12.13 7.97
C GLU A 27 -6.07 13.59 8.45
N ILE A 28 -7.23 14.27 8.38
CA ILE A 28 -7.40 15.61 8.95
C ILE A 28 -8.10 15.47 10.29
N MET A 29 -7.39 15.86 11.33
CA MET A 29 -7.82 15.76 12.72
C MET A 29 -8.14 17.13 13.29
N TRP A 30 -8.99 17.14 14.31
CA TRP A 30 -9.27 18.32 15.11
C TRP A 30 -9.14 18.00 16.59
N LYS A 31 -8.28 18.75 17.27
CA LYS A 31 -7.97 18.54 18.69
C LYS A 31 -8.99 19.22 19.59
N ASP A 32 -9.71 18.42 20.38
CA ASP A 32 -10.62 18.95 21.39
C ASP A 32 -9.92 19.07 22.76
N TRP A 33 -9.42 20.27 23.06
CA TRP A 33 -8.78 20.55 24.36
C TRP A 33 -9.72 20.48 25.56
N SER A 34 -11.03 20.38 25.35
CA SER A 34 -11.98 20.20 26.44
C SER A 34 -12.01 18.76 26.97
N THR A 35 -11.42 17.82 26.22
CA THR A 35 -11.32 16.42 26.58
C THR A 35 -9.85 15.99 26.53
N ASP A 36 -9.34 15.41 27.62
CA ASP A 36 -7.91 15.08 27.71
C ASP A 36 -7.43 14.00 26.71
N ASN A 37 -8.32 13.35 25.94
CA ASN A 37 -8.00 12.18 25.12
C ASN A 37 -8.91 11.97 23.88
N PHE A 38 -9.45 13.03 23.27
CA PHE A 38 -10.29 12.85 22.08
C PHE A 38 -9.95 13.84 20.96
N ASP A 39 -9.29 13.32 19.93
CA ASP A 39 -9.11 14.03 18.67
C ASP A 39 -10.16 13.51 17.69
N TRP A 40 -10.85 14.45 17.05
CA TRP A 40 -11.92 14.12 16.12
C TRP A 40 -11.37 13.96 14.71
N ASN A 41 -11.74 12.87 14.05
CA ASN A 41 -11.58 12.72 12.62
C ASN A 41 -12.52 13.71 11.91
N VAL A 42 -11.96 14.70 11.24
CA VAL A 42 -12.74 15.73 10.53
C VAL A 42 -13.10 15.27 9.14
N TYR A 43 -12.19 14.55 8.50
CA TYR A 43 -12.30 14.16 7.12
C TYR A 43 -11.69 12.78 6.87
N TYR A 44 -12.51 11.84 6.39
CA TYR A 44 -12.13 10.45 6.14
C TYR A 44 -12.66 10.00 4.77
N PHE A 45 -11.81 9.42 3.92
CA PHE A 45 -12.15 8.97 2.55
C PHE A 45 -12.99 9.96 1.71
N GLY A 46 -12.69 11.26 1.73
CA GLY A 46 -13.48 12.23 0.94
C GLY A 46 -14.79 12.67 1.60
N HIS A 47 -15.02 12.28 2.87
CA HIS A 47 -16.25 12.57 3.59
C HIS A 47 -15.97 13.32 4.89
N PHE A 48 -16.76 14.37 5.12
CA PHE A 48 -16.74 15.16 6.34
C PHE A 48 -17.57 14.47 7.43
N ASP A 49 -17.01 14.28 8.62
CA ASP A 49 -17.69 13.55 9.69
C ASP A 49 -18.93 14.32 10.19
N SER A 50 -20.07 13.63 10.21
CA SER A 50 -21.34 14.15 10.69
C SER A 50 -21.44 14.26 12.21
N ALA A 51 -20.56 13.56 12.95
CA ALA A 51 -20.55 13.54 14.41
C ALA A 51 -19.79 14.74 15.03
N LEU A 52 -19.15 15.59 14.22
CA LEU A 52 -18.33 16.70 14.70
C LEU A 52 -19.11 17.73 15.53
N PRO A 53 -18.45 18.46 16.44
CA PRO A 53 -19.02 19.62 17.11
C PRO A 53 -19.51 20.68 16.11
N ASP A 54 -20.56 21.42 16.49
CA ASP A 54 -21.20 22.44 15.63
C ASP A 54 -20.22 23.51 15.17
N GLU A 55 -19.23 23.84 16.01
CA GLU A 55 -18.17 24.80 15.68
C GLU A 55 -17.31 24.36 14.48
N ILE A 56 -17.08 23.07 14.31
CA ILE A 56 -16.33 22.51 13.18
C ILE A 56 -17.25 22.26 11.99
N LYS A 57 -18.50 21.82 12.23
CA LYS A 57 -19.51 21.73 11.17
C LYS A 57 -19.73 23.06 10.45
N ALA A 58 -19.70 24.18 11.16
CA ALA A 58 -19.80 25.52 10.56
C ALA A 58 -18.66 25.84 9.57
N LYS A 59 -17.52 25.13 9.66
CA LYS A 59 -16.34 25.30 8.81
C LYS A 59 -16.22 24.24 7.70
N LYS A 60 -17.23 23.35 7.58
CA LYS A 60 -17.24 22.23 6.64
C LYS A 60 -16.87 22.62 5.22
N ASP A 61 -17.46 23.68 4.68
CA ASP A 61 -17.26 24.08 3.29
C ASP A 61 -15.81 24.57 3.07
N GLN A 62 -15.28 25.37 3.99
CA GLN A 62 -13.89 25.86 3.92
C GLN A 62 -12.88 24.71 3.97
N ILE A 63 -13.11 23.74 4.87
CA ILE A 63 -12.26 22.55 4.99
C ILE A 63 -12.38 21.68 3.74
N SER A 64 -13.61 21.41 3.28
CA SER A 64 -13.87 20.56 2.11
C SER A 64 -13.30 21.15 0.83
N ASP A 65 -13.37 22.47 0.63
CA ASP A 65 -12.82 23.13 -0.54
C ASP A 65 -11.29 23.12 -0.53
N LEU A 66 -10.68 23.30 0.65
CA LEU A 66 -9.23 23.19 0.81
C LEU A 66 -8.73 21.76 0.57
N VAL A 67 -9.48 20.74 1.01
CA VAL A 67 -9.17 19.33 0.72
C VAL A 67 -9.30 19.04 -0.77
N LYS A 68 -10.36 19.50 -1.44
CA LYS A 68 -10.50 19.35 -2.90
C LYS A 68 -9.36 20.04 -3.66
N GLU A 69 -8.89 21.21 -3.21
CA GLU A 69 -7.73 21.89 -3.79
C GLU A 69 -6.45 21.05 -3.63
N TYR A 70 -6.25 20.47 -2.44
CA TYR A 70 -5.16 19.53 -2.17
C TYR A 70 -5.22 18.32 -3.10
N GLU A 71 -6.36 17.63 -3.12
CA GLU A 71 -6.61 16.45 -3.94
C GLU A 71 -6.50 16.76 -5.43
N ALA A 72 -7.00 17.90 -5.91
CA ALA A 72 -6.87 18.30 -7.31
C ALA A 72 -5.41 18.53 -7.69
N THR A 73 -4.61 19.10 -6.78
CA THR A 73 -3.18 19.29 -7.03
C THR A 73 -2.38 17.99 -6.91
N ASN A 74 -2.80 17.09 -6.03
CA ASN A 74 -2.13 15.82 -5.73
C ASN A 74 -2.79 14.62 -6.41
N LYS A 75 -3.78 14.82 -7.28
CA LYS A 75 -4.36 13.81 -8.19
C LYS A 75 -3.34 13.27 -9.19
N ILE A 76 -2.18 13.92 -9.30
CA ILE A 76 -1.00 13.44 -10.03
C ILE A 76 -0.18 12.44 -9.17
N GLN A 77 -0.47 12.30 -7.87
CA GLN A 77 0.27 11.47 -6.90
C GLN A 77 -0.56 10.51 -6.01
N SER A 78 -1.90 10.54 -6.05
CA SER A 78 -2.81 9.73 -5.22
C SER A 78 -3.57 8.71 -6.08
N SER A 79 -3.73 7.42 -5.76
CA SER A 79 -3.13 6.52 -4.78
C SER A 79 -2.90 5.23 -5.55
N ASN A 80 -1.67 4.73 -5.58
CA ASN A 80 -1.44 3.46 -6.25
C ASN A 80 -1.99 2.35 -5.33
N SER A 81 -3.23 1.91 -5.56
CA SER A 81 -3.87 0.85 -4.78
C SER A 81 -3.09 -0.48 -4.83
N PHE A 82 -2.19 -0.62 -5.81
CA PHE A 82 -1.28 -1.76 -5.91
C PHE A 82 -0.06 -1.64 -4.98
N LYS A 83 0.27 -0.43 -4.48
CA LYS A 83 1.46 -0.16 -3.65
C LYS A 83 1.54 -1.09 -2.43
N ARG A 84 0.44 -1.23 -1.68
CA ARG A 84 0.41 -2.15 -0.52
C ARG A 84 0.75 -3.60 -0.88
N TYR A 85 0.35 -4.06 -2.07
CA TYR A 85 0.64 -5.43 -2.51
C TYR A 85 2.09 -5.57 -2.96
N THR A 86 2.65 -4.53 -3.60
CA THR A 86 4.05 -4.54 -4.03
C THR A 86 5.03 -4.32 -2.88
N ASP A 87 4.66 -3.53 -1.87
CA ASP A 87 5.43 -3.32 -0.66
C ASP A 87 5.45 -4.62 0.17
N HIS A 88 4.28 -5.23 0.38
CA HIS A 88 4.20 -6.55 1.01
C HIS A 88 5.01 -7.61 0.24
N LEU A 89 4.97 -7.61 -1.09
CA LEU A 89 5.80 -8.50 -1.90
C LEU A 89 7.29 -8.26 -1.68
N ALA A 90 7.72 -7.00 -1.55
CA ALA A 90 9.12 -6.66 -1.28
C ALA A 90 9.57 -7.23 0.08
N ASP A 91 8.74 -7.10 1.12
CA ASP A 91 9.02 -7.66 2.45
C ASP A 91 9.12 -9.19 2.40
N VAL A 92 8.17 -9.86 1.75
CA VAL A 92 8.19 -11.33 1.59
C VAL A 92 9.44 -11.81 0.84
N LEU A 93 9.85 -11.10 -0.21
CA LEU A 93 11.07 -11.43 -0.95
C LEU A 93 12.32 -11.23 -0.10
N LEU A 94 12.37 -10.18 0.73
CA LEU A 94 13.46 -9.95 1.68
C LEU A 94 13.55 -11.09 2.70
N GLU A 95 12.45 -11.42 3.38
CA GLU A 95 12.38 -12.51 4.36
C GLU A 95 12.81 -13.86 3.75
N LYS A 96 12.32 -14.17 2.54
CA LYS A 96 12.71 -15.40 1.84
C LYS A 96 14.18 -15.42 1.46
N ASN A 97 14.73 -14.28 1.02
CA ASN A 97 16.14 -14.18 0.68
C ASN A 97 17.03 -14.32 1.93
N GLU A 98 16.60 -13.83 3.09
CA GLU A 98 17.30 -14.07 4.36
C GLU A 98 17.23 -15.55 4.79
N ALA A 99 16.08 -16.20 4.63
CA ALA A 99 15.88 -17.59 5.04
C ALA A 99 16.59 -18.62 4.13
N TYR A 100 16.55 -18.41 2.81
CA TYR A 100 17.01 -19.38 1.82
C TYR A 100 18.27 -18.92 1.06
N GLY A 101 18.73 -17.69 1.31
CA GLY A 101 19.78 -17.04 0.52
C GLY A 101 19.33 -16.76 -0.92
N ASP A 102 20.29 -16.37 -1.75
CA ASP A 102 20.10 -16.07 -3.18
C ASP A 102 19.96 -17.34 -4.05
N SER A 103 19.08 -18.25 -3.62
CA SER A 103 18.88 -19.58 -4.21
C SER A 103 18.32 -19.53 -5.64
N PHE A 104 17.49 -18.53 -5.93
CA PHE A 104 16.94 -18.31 -7.26
C PHE A 104 18.05 -17.98 -8.27
N THR A 105 18.84 -16.95 -7.99
CA THR A 105 19.97 -16.53 -8.84
C THR A 105 20.93 -17.68 -9.09
N LYS A 106 21.35 -18.38 -8.03
CA LYS A 106 22.21 -19.58 -8.15
C LYS A 106 21.64 -20.64 -9.07
N SER A 107 20.32 -20.84 -9.05
CA SER A 107 19.67 -21.81 -9.92
C SER A 107 19.70 -21.36 -11.39
N VAL A 108 19.47 -20.06 -11.64
CA VAL A 108 19.56 -19.51 -13.00
C VAL A 108 21.00 -19.51 -13.51
N ASP A 109 22.00 -19.19 -12.68
CA ASP A 109 23.42 -19.29 -13.03
C ASP A 109 23.81 -20.72 -13.42
N GLN A 110 23.30 -21.71 -12.67
CA GLN A 110 23.64 -23.12 -12.87
C GLN A 110 22.94 -23.76 -14.07
N PHE A 111 21.66 -23.44 -14.29
CA PHE A 111 20.81 -24.16 -15.25
C PHE A 111 20.26 -23.26 -16.37
N GLY A 112 20.60 -21.98 -16.37
CA GLY A 112 20.21 -20.98 -17.35
C GLY A 112 18.78 -20.45 -17.21
N ASN A 113 18.42 -19.55 -18.12
CA ASN A 113 17.14 -18.84 -18.14
C ASN A 113 15.90 -19.75 -18.19
N THR A 114 16.06 -21.02 -18.58
CA THR A 114 14.98 -22.02 -18.56
C THR A 114 14.36 -22.18 -17.16
N VAL A 115 15.15 -21.97 -16.10
CA VAL A 115 14.65 -22.00 -14.71
C VAL A 115 13.53 -20.99 -14.49
N ILE A 116 13.59 -19.81 -15.11
CA ILE A 116 12.56 -18.77 -15.01
C ILE A 116 11.22 -19.33 -15.50
N ALA A 117 11.21 -19.93 -16.70
CA ALA A 117 10.01 -20.50 -17.30
C ALA A 117 9.45 -21.66 -16.46
N ILE A 118 10.33 -22.52 -15.92
CA ILE A 118 9.92 -23.64 -15.06
C ILE A 118 9.23 -23.13 -13.79
N ARG A 119 9.85 -22.19 -13.05
CA ARG A 119 9.29 -21.68 -11.79
C ARG A 119 7.96 -20.97 -11.98
N LEU A 120 7.84 -20.18 -13.05
CA LEU A 120 6.57 -19.53 -13.39
C LEU A 120 5.50 -20.55 -13.80
N SER A 121 5.88 -21.59 -14.55
CA SER A 121 4.95 -22.66 -14.93
C SER A 121 4.46 -23.46 -13.72
N ASP A 122 5.33 -23.77 -12.76
CA ASP A 122 4.95 -24.44 -11.50
C ASP A 122 3.85 -23.66 -10.77
N LYS A 123 4.00 -22.33 -10.65
CA LYS A 123 3.02 -21.45 -10.00
C LYS A 123 1.73 -21.32 -10.82
N PHE A 124 1.83 -21.17 -12.13
CA PHE A 124 0.66 -21.13 -13.00
C PHE A 124 -0.17 -22.43 -12.92
N ASN A 125 0.48 -23.58 -12.97
CA ASN A 125 -0.18 -24.87 -12.87
C ASN A 125 -0.87 -25.04 -11.49
N ARG A 126 -0.24 -24.54 -10.42
CA ARG A 126 -0.85 -24.52 -9.08
C ARG A 126 -2.09 -23.63 -9.04
N ILE A 127 -2.04 -22.43 -9.61
CA ILE A 127 -3.21 -21.53 -9.75
C ILE A 127 -4.37 -22.24 -10.45
N CYS A 128 -4.11 -22.87 -11.61
CA CYS A 128 -5.12 -23.64 -12.33
C CYS A 128 -5.73 -24.76 -11.47
N SER A 129 -4.88 -25.46 -10.70
CA SER A 129 -5.36 -26.51 -9.79
C SER A 129 -6.18 -25.97 -8.62
N LEU A 130 -5.93 -24.76 -8.14
CA LEU A 130 -6.65 -24.16 -7.00
C LEU A 130 -8.00 -23.58 -7.42
N ILE A 131 -8.08 -22.98 -8.61
CA ILE A 131 -9.34 -22.43 -9.16
C ILE A 131 -10.38 -23.54 -9.42
N GLY A 132 -9.93 -24.75 -9.78
CA GLY A 132 -10.82 -25.87 -10.09
C GLY A 132 -11.27 -26.72 -8.89
N LYS A 133 -10.95 -26.32 -7.65
CA LYS A 133 -11.32 -27.08 -6.44
C LYS A 133 -12.42 -26.34 -5.66
N ASP A 134 -13.49 -27.06 -5.31
CA ASP A 134 -14.61 -26.53 -4.51
C ASP A 134 -14.27 -26.37 -3.01
N GLU A 135 -13.28 -27.12 -2.49
CA GLU A 135 -12.82 -27.03 -1.10
C GLU A 135 -11.29 -27.09 -1.02
N LEU A 136 -10.68 -26.08 -0.39
CA LEU A 136 -9.27 -26.12 0.00
C LEU A 136 -9.14 -26.98 1.26
N LYS A 137 -8.20 -27.93 1.28
CA LYS A 137 -7.88 -28.67 2.50
C LYS A 137 -7.21 -27.73 3.49
N GLU A 138 -7.47 -27.94 4.78
CA GLU A 138 -6.71 -27.31 5.86
C GLU A 138 -5.20 -27.60 5.64
N ASN A 139 -4.39 -26.55 5.51
CA ASN A 139 -2.95 -26.54 5.14
C ASN A 139 -2.58 -26.54 3.64
N ASP A 140 -3.52 -26.46 2.70
CA ASP A 140 -3.16 -26.19 1.29
C ASP A 140 -2.74 -24.70 1.14
N GLU A 141 -1.62 -24.45 0.44
CA GLU A 141 -1.20 -23.09 0.04
C GLU A 141 -2.36 -22.36 -0.65
N SER A 142 -2.66 -21.14 -0.22
CA SER A 142 -3.82 -20.41 -0.70
C SER A 142 -3.62 -19.89 -2.14
N LEU A 143 -4.73 -19.59 -2.82
CA LEU A 143 -4.67 -18.96 -4.15
C LEU A 143 -3.97 -17.59 -4.08
N GLN A 144 -4.17 -16.84 -3.00
CA GLN A 144 -3.54 -15.54 -2.79
C GLN A 144 -2.02 -15.67 -2.65
N ASP A 145 -1.56 -16.63 -1.83
CA ASP A 145 -0.12 -16.90 -1.65
C ASP A 145 0.52 -17.35 -2.96
N THR A 146 -0.17 -18.21 -3.72
CA THR A 146 0.34 -18.70 -5.01
C THR A 146 0.46 -17.56 -6.03
N LEU A 147 -0.48 -16.61 -6.04
CA LEU A 147 -0.43 -15.41 -6.88
C LEU A 147 0.73 -14.48 -6.47
N LEU A 148 0.93 -14.29 -5.17
CA LEU A 148 2.05 -13.50 -4.63
C LEU A 148 3.40 -14.14 -4.99
N ASP A 149 3.50 -15.46 -4.89
CA ASP A 149 4.67 -16.24 -5.30
C ASP A 149 4.97 -16.09 -6.79
N MET A 150 3.95 -16.13 -7.64
CA MET A 150 4.12 -15.93 -9.09
C MET A 150 4.62 -14.50 -9.40
N ALA A 151 4.10 -13.49 -8.70
CA ALA A 151 4.62 -12.12 -8.80
C ALA A 151 6.08 -12.05 -8.31
N GLY A 152 6.40 -12.71 -7.20
CA GLY A 152 7.76 -12.78 -6.64
C GLY A 152 8.76 -13.40 -7.60
N TYR A 153 8.47 -14.56 -8.19
CA TYR A 153 9.35 -15.17 -9.19
C TYR A 153 9.52 -14.30 -10.43
N SER A 154 8.49 -13.55 -10.84
CA SER A 154 8.59 -12.60 -11.94
C SER A 154 9.53 -11.44 -11.62
N ILE A 155 9.47 -10.90 -10.40
CA ILE A 155 10.34 -9.82 -9.92
C ILE A 155 11.79 -10.31 -9.75
N LEU A 156 12.00 -11.50 -9.16
CA LEU A 156 13.33 -12.11 -9.04
C LEU A 156 13.98 -12.32 -10.41
N ALA A 157 13.22 -12.82 -11.39
CA ALA A 157 13.70 -12.96 -12.76
C ALA A 157 14.06 -11.60 -13.38
N LEU A 158 13.20 -10.60 -13.24
CA LEU A 158 13.47 -9.25 -13.75
C LEU A 158 14.73 -8.63 -13.12
N LYS A 159 14.90 -8.78 -11.81
CA LYS A 159 16.09 -8.34 -11.07
C LYS A 159 17.34 -9.02 -11.63
N TYR A 160 17.33 -10.35 -11.75
CA TYR A 160 18.43 -11.12 -12.34
C TYR A 160 18.80 -10.63 -13.74
N LEU A 161 17.83 -10.47 -14.64
CA LEU A 161 18.07 -10.00 -16.01
C LEU A 161 18.60 -8.56 -16.08
N LYS A 162 18.23 -7.70 -15.12
CA LYS A 162 18.68 -6.30 -15.09
C LYS A 162 20.05 -6.12 -14.46
N GLU A 163 20.32 -6.83 -13.38
CA GLU A 163 21.49 -6.59 -12.53
C GLU A 163 22.64 -7.55 -12.82
N LEU A 164 22.37 -8.75 -13.35
CA LEU A 164 23.38 -9.82 -13.45
C LEU A 164 23.71 -10.25 -14.89
N ILE A 165 22.88 -9.91 -15.88
CA ILE A 165 23.24 -10.08 -17.31
C ILE A 165 24.14 -8.96 -17.82
N ASN A 166 24.19 -7.83 -17.12
CA ASN A 166 24.92 -6.64 -17.54
C ASN A 166 26.32 -6.48 -16.91
N ASP A 167 26.79 -7.49 -16.16
CA ASP A 167 28.16 -7.66 -15.68
C ASP A 167 28.89 -8.75 -16.49
#